data_AF-A0A8C7DZ41-F1
#
_entry.id   AF-A0A8C7DZ41-F1
#
_cell.length_a   1.000
_cell.length_b   1.000
_cell.length_c   1.000
_cell.angle_alpha   90.00
_cell.angle_beta   90.00
_cell.angle_gamma   90.00
#
_symmetry.space_group_name_H-M   'P 1'
#
loop_
_entity.id
_entity.type
_entity.pdbx_description
1 polymer ?
#
loop_
_entity_poly.entity_id
_entity_poly.type
_entity_poly.pdbx_seq_one_letter_code
_entity_poly.pdbx_strand_id
1 'polypeptide(L)'
;LLFAGNPLRAVGVDFLRDDNTRLHHINEFSHSSLIVRCGQEFHLKVTFNRELQDNDKVTLQLSIGKHWQLLSSKDQQQEECKPPELQEAAASDALR
;
A
#
# COMPACT_ATOMS: atom_id res chain seq x y z
N LEU A 1 -1.78 43.06 4.53
CA LEU A 1 -1.05 41.92 5.14
C LEU A 1 -2.01 40.74 5.14
N LEU A 2 -1.84 39.81 4.20
CA LEU A 2 -2.70 38.63 4.09
C LEU A 2 -2.42 37.74 5.31
N PHE A 3 -3.43 37.46 6.13
CA PHE A 3 -3.36 36.40 7.12
C PHE A 3 -3.20 35.09 6.35
N ALA A 4 -1.97 34.60 6.23
CA ALA A 4 -1.78 33.18 5.96
C ALA A 4 -2.35 32.47 7.20
N GLY A 5 -3.62 32.05 7.11
CA GLY A 5 -4.25 31.24 8.15
C GLY A 5 -3.34 30.06 8.50
N ASN A 6 -3.42 29.58 9.75
CA ASN A 6 -2.59 28.49 10.25
C ASN A 6 -2.66 27.29 9.26
N PRO A 7 -1.56 26.90 8.59
CA PRO A 7 -1.58 25.82 7.61
C PRO A 7 -2.05 24.51 8.22
N LEU A 8 -2.83 23.73 7.47
CA LEU A 8 -3.23 22.40 7.91
C LEU A 8 -2.00 21.48 7.93
N ARG A 9 -1.78 20.78 9.03
CA ARG A 9 -0.68 19.83 9.20
C ARG A 9 -1.18 18.59 9.91
N ALA A 10 -0.76 17.42 9.43
CA ALA A 10 -0.92 16.19 10.18
C ALA A 10 -0.02 16.23 11.41
N VAL A 11 -0.60 15.99 12.58
CA VAL A 11 0.10 15.95 13.89
C VAL A 11 0.06 14.57 14.51
N GLY A 12 -0.74 13.66 13.98
CA GLY A 12 -0.80 12.27 14.40
C GLY A 12 -1.36 11.37 13.32
N VAL A 13 -0.87 10.14 13.28
CA VAL A 13 -1.36 9.08 12.38
C VAL A 13 -1.51 7.82 13.22
N ASP A 14 -2.71 7.25 13.21
CA ASP A 14 -3.03 5.97 13.80
C ASP A 14 -3.50 5.02 12.71
N PHE A 15 -2.78 3.90 12.58
CA PHE A 15 -3.04 2.85 11.59
C PHE A 15 -4.18 1.91 11.99
N LEU A 16 -4.86 2.13 13.12
CA LEU A 16 -6.00 1.33 13.59
C LEU A 16 -5.70 -0.17 13.49
N ARG A 17 -4.51 -0.54 13.99
CA ARG A 17 -3.85 -1.81 13.67
C ARG A 17 -4.70 -3.01 14.07
N ASP A 18 -5.27 -3.01 15.26
CA ASP A 18 -6.04 -4.14 15.78
C ASP A 18 -7.31 -4.38 14.93
N ASP A 19 -7.94 -3.31 14.46
CA ASP A 19 -9.11 -3.40 13.58
C ASP A 19 -8.73 -3.89 12.19
N ASN A 20 -7.68 -3.31 11.59
CA ASN A 20 -7.19 -3.75 10.29
C ASN A 20 -6.69 -5.19 10.33
N THR A 21 -5.95 -5.60 11.36
CA THR A 21 -5.49 -6.98 11.54
C THR A 21 -6.65 -7.96 11.57
N ARG A 22 -7.68 -7.64 12.35
CA ARG A 22 -8.91 -8.44 12.44
C ARG A 22 -9.64 -8.52 11.10
N LEU A 23 -9.84 -7.38 10.42
CA LEU A 23 -10.57 -7.32 9.15
C LEU A 23 -9.83 -8.02 8.01
N HIS A 24 -8.49 -7.97 7.99
CA HIS A 24 -7.67 -8.62 6.97
C HIS A 24 -7.32 -10.08 7.28
N HIS A 25 -7.82 -10.65 8.37
CA HIS A 25 -7.57 -12.04 8.80
C HIS A 25 -6.06 -12.36 8.84
N ILE A 26 -5.31 -11.56 9.58
CA ILE A 26 -3.84 -11.67 9.71
C ILE A 26 -3.39 -11.67 11.17
N ASN A 27 -4.27 -12.07 12.09
CA ASN A 27 -4.05 -12.06 13.54
C ASN A 27 -2.86 -12.92 13.98
N GLU A 28 -2.47 -13.89 13.15
CA GLU A 28 -1.30 -14.75 13.36
C GLU A 28 0.05 -14.00 13.23
N PHE A 29 0.07 -12.86 12.54
CA PHE A 29 1.27 -12.07 12.35
C PHE A 29 1.41 -11.02 13.46
N SER A 30 2.25 -11.33 14.45
CA SER A 30 2.68 -10.32 15.43
C SER A 30 3.79 -9.46 14.82
N HIS A 31 3.46 -8.21 14.51
CA HIS A 31 4.42 -7.22 14.02
C HIS A 31 4.14 -5.86 14.67
N SER A 32 5.02 -4.87 14.51
CA SER A 32 4.79 -3.49 14.97
C SER A 32 4.22 -2.58 13.88
N SER A 33 4.36 -2.96 12.61
CA SER A 33 3.84 -2.24 11.44
C SER A 33 2.42 -2.68 11.06
N LEU A 34 1.73 -1.87 10.27
CA LEU A 34 0.48 -2.25 9.62
C LEU A 34 0.76 -3.30 8.53
N ILE A 35 -0.02 -4.36 8.52
CA ILE A 35 -0.04 -5.38 7.46
C ILE A 35 -1.47 -5.39 6.92
N VAL A 36 -1.64 -5.44 5.59
CA VAL A 36 -2.94 -5.41 4.92
C VAL A 36 -2.93 -6.35 3.71
N ARG A 37 -4.10 -6.73 3.23
CA ARG A 37 -4.26 -7.48 1.97
C ARG A 37 -4.69 -6.55 0.85
N CYS A 38 -4.06 -6.68 -0.32
CA CYS A 38 -4.44 -5.93 -1.52
C CYS A 38 -5.89 -6.25 -1.94
N GLY A 39 -6.58 -5.28 -2.53
CA GLY A 39 -7.97 -5.43 -2.96
C GLY A 39 -9.00 -5.36 -1.83
N GLN A 40 -8.57 -5.06 -0.61
CA GLN A 40 -9.44 -4.87 0.56
C GLN A 40 -9.18 -3.50 1.19
N GLU A 41 -10.25 -2.82 1.62
CA GLU A 41 -10.16 -1.55 2.32
C GLU A 41 -9.45 -1.69 3.67
N PHE A 42 -8.71 -0.64 4.06
CA PHE A 42 -8.10 -0.51 5.37
C PHE A 42 -8.37 0.89 5.93
N HIS A 43 -8.36 1.00 7.25
CA HIS A 43 -8.68 2.25 7.94
C HIS A 43 -7.44 2.98 8.43
N LEU A 44 -7.46 4.31 8.33
CA LEU A 44 -6.43 5.21 8.86
C LEU A 44 -7.11 6.36 9.60
N LYS A 45 -6.58 6.75 10.76
CA LYS A 45 -6.99 7.95 11.47
C LYS A 45 -5.86 8.98 11.45
N VAL A 46 -6.11 10.12 10.82
CA VAL A 46 -5.18 11.25 10.78
C VAL A 46 -5.70 12.34 11.71
N THR A 47 -4.85 12.79 12.63
CA THR A 47 -5.14 13.93 13.50
C THR A 47 -4.45 15.16 12.93
N PHE A 48 -5.20 16.25 12.77
CA PHE A 48 -4.68 17.53 12.27
C PHE A 48 -4.54 18.56 13.40
N ASN A 49 -3.71 19.57 13.19
CA ASN A 49 -3.52 20.70 14.12
C ASN A 49 -4.75 21.63 14.23
N ARG A 50 -5.73 21.47 13.34
CA ARG A 50 -7.01 22.20 13.31
C ARG A 50 -8.04 21.39 12.53
N GLU A 51 -9.28 21.82 12.57
CA GLU A 51 -10.35 21.27 11.75
C GLU A 51 -10.12 21.51 10.24
N LEU A 52 -10.56 20.56 9.43
CA LEU A 52 -10.56 20.66 7.98
C LEU A 52 -11.53 21.76 7.53
N GLN A 53 -11.14 22.51 6.50
CA GLN A 53 -11.98 23.49 5.83
C GLN A 53 -12.17 23.07 4.37
N ASP A 54 -13.23 23.55 3.71
CA ASP A 54 -13.60 23.15 2.33
C ASP A 54 -12.48 23.37 1.29
N ASN A 55 -11.58 24.30 1.57
CA ASN A 55 -10.47 24.70 0.74
C ASN A 55 -9.14 23.97 1.07
N ASP A 56 -9.13 23.11 2.09
CA ASP A 56 -8.00 22.23 2.36
C ASP A 56 -7.99 21.04 1.39
N LYS A 57 -6.78 20.56 1.05
CA LYS A 57 -6.59 19.34 0.25
C LYS A 57 -5.72 18.37 1.02
N VAL A 58 -6.19 17.14 1.17
CA VAL A 58 -5.45 16.04 1.80
C VAL A 58 -5.26 14.93 0.76
N THR A 59 -4.01 14.51 0.58
CA THR A 59 -3.64 13.42 -0.33
C THR A 59 -2.89 12.35 0.44
N LEU A 60 -3.31 11.10 0.31
CA LEU A 60 -2.54 9.94 0.80
C LEU A 60 -1.59 9.48 -0.32
N GLN A 61 -0.29 9.49 -0.04
CA GLN A 61 0.72 8.96 -0.95
C GLN A 61 1.31 7.68 -0.37
N LEU A 62 1.22 6.59 -1.14
CA LEU A 62 1.85 5.31 -0.84
C LEU A 62 2.99 5.11 -1.85
N SER A 63 4.17 4.76 -1.38
CA SER A 63 5.34 4.53 -2.24
C SER A 63 6.13 3.31 -1.77
N ILE A 64 6.77 2.63 -2.73
CA ILE A 64 7.58 1.43 -2.50
C ILE A 64 8.91 1.62 -3.23
N GLY A 65 10.03 1.31 -2.58
CA GLY A 65 11.37 1.42 -3.17
C GLY A 65 11.94 2.85 -3.21
N LYS A 66 13.24 2.96 -3.53
CA LYS A 66 13.97 4.24 -3.59
C LYS A 66 13.70 5.05 -4.87
N HIS A 67 13.31 4.36 -5.94
CA HIS A 67 12.95 4.94 -7.22
C HIS A 67 11.49 4.63 -7.50
N TRP A 68 10.60 5.45 -6.97
CA TRP A 68 9.18 5.36 -7.29
C TRP A 68 8.93 6.22 -8.53
N GLN A 69 8.32 5.62 -9.55
CA GLN A 69 7.79 6.34 -10.70
C GLN A 69 6.27 6.30 -10.61
N LEU A 70 5.63 7.45 -10.80
CA LEU A 70 4.19 7.50 -10.92
C LEU A 70 3.81 6.79 -12.22
N LEU A 71 3.27 5.58 -12.11
CA LEU A 71 2.68 4.88 -13.25
C LEU A 71 1.44 5.68 -13.67
N SER A 72 1.57 6.39 -14.78
CA SER A 72 0.44 7.06 -15.41
C SER A 72 -0.47 5.99 -16.00
N SER A 73 -1.78 6.21 -16.03
CA SER A 73 -2.78 5.28 -16.58
C SER A 73 -2.55 4.86 -18.05
N LYS A 74 -1.50 5.35 -18.70
CA LYS A 74 -1.08 4.95 -20.06
C LYS A 74 -0.19 3.70 -20.09
N ASP A 75 0.30 3.22 -18.95
CA ASP A 75 1.21 2.08 -18.86
C ASP A 75 0.48 0.74 -18.63
N GLN A 76 -0.86 0.72 -18.64
CA GLN A 76 -1.65 -0.51 -18.70
C GLN A 76 -1.61 -1.11 -20.13
N GLN A 77 -0.43 -1.52 -20.60
CA GLN A 77 -0.37 -2.68 -21.47
C GLN A 77 -0.06 -3.88 -20.58
N GLN A 78 -0.95 -4.86 -20.59
CA GLN A 78 -0.82 -6.10 -19.85
C GLN A 78 0.54 -6.75 -20.15
N GLU A 79 1.48 -6.67 -19.22
CA GLU A 79 2.48 -7.72 -19.08
C GLU A 79 1.73 -8.94 -18.50
N GLU A 80 1.19 -9.75 -19.41
CA GLU A 80 0.67 -11.06 -19.07
C GLU A 80 1.82 -11.85 -18.42
N CYS A 81 1.66 -12.24 -17.16
CA CYS A 81 2.59 -13.14 -16.49
C CYS A 81 2.59 -14.46 -17.26
N LYS A 82 3.54 -14.62 -18.19
CA LYS A 82 3.77 -15.88 -18.88
C LYS A 82 4.13 -16.93 -17.81
N PRO A 83 3.43 -18.07 -17.74
CA PRO A 83 3.82 -19.14 -16.83
C PRO A 83 5.28 -19.53 -17.11
N PRO A 84 6.08 -19.86 -16.07
CA PRO A 84 7.41 -20.38 -16.28
C PRO A 84 7.30 -21.64 -17.14
N GLU A 85 8.00 -21.63 -18.27
CA GLU A 85 8.09 -22.76 -19.19
C GLU A 85 8.68 -23.94 -18.42
N LEU A 86 7.87 -25.00 -18.25
CA LEU A 86 8.32 -26.25 -17.65
C LEU A 86 9.45 -26.81 -18.52
N GLN A 87 10.70 -26.61 -18.09
CA GLN A 87 11.82 -27.35 -18.65
C GLN A 87 11.61 -28.82 -18.28
N GLU A 88 11.23 -29.63 -19.27
CA GLU A 88 11.22 -31.08 -19.16
C GLU A 88 12.59 -31.52 -18.63
N ALA A 89 12.58 -32.07 -17.42
CA ALA A 89 13.73 -32.74 -16.86
C ALA A 89 14.08 -33.90 -17.80
N ALA A 90 15.28 -33.86 -18.37
CA ALA A 90 15.86 -34.99 -19.07
C ALA A 90 15.82 -36.22 -18.16
N ALA A 91 14.98 -37.18 -18.52
CA ALA A 91 14.98 -38.49 -17.91
C ALA A 91 16.33 -39.17 -18.22
N SER A 92 17.22 -39.13 -17.23
CA SER A 92 18.24 -40.16 -17.07
C SER A 92 17.52 -41.46 -16.73
N ASP A 93 17.59 -42.43 -17.63
CA ASP A 93 17.46 -43.83 -17.22
C ASP A 93 18.59 -44.64 -17.87
N ALA A 94 19.68 -44.74 -17.11
CA ALA A 94 20.55 -45.88 -17.16
C ALA A 94 19.84 -47.02 -16.42
N LEU A 95 19.25 -47.96 -17.15
CA LEU A 95 19.15 -49.35 -16.69
C LEU A 95 18.85 -50.31 -17.86
N ARG A 96 19.77 -51.27 -18.03
CA ARG A 96 19.82 -52.46 -18.91
C ARG A 96 20.38 -52.29 -20.32
#